data_AF-A0ABD5HQJ4-F1
#
_entry.id   AF-A0ABD5HQJ4-F1
#
_cell.length_a   1.000
_cell.length_b   1.000
_cell.length_c   1.000
_cell.angle_alpha   90.00
_cell.angle_beta   90.00
_cell.angle_gamma   90.00
#
_symmetry.space_group_name_H-M   'P 1'
#
loop_
_entity.id
_entity.type
_entity.pdbx_description
1 polymer ?
#
loop_
_entity_poly.entity_id
_entity_poly.type
_entity_poly.pdbx_seq_one_letter_code
_entity_poly.pdbx_strand_id
1 'polypeptide(L)' 'NIRSVPALVVRCQAGFDVVHGNIRLKQALEKVAEKGDCAQTARHMLGGEK' A
#
# COMPACT_ATOMS: atom_id res chain seq x y z
N ASN A 1 -20.08 1.35 16.23
CA ASN A 1 -19.30 0.11 16.18
C ASN A 1 -18.77 -0.06 14.75
N ILE A 2 -17.52 0.33 14.48
CA ILE A 2 -16.92 0.23 13.13
C ILE A 2 -16.28 -1.16 13.04
N ARG A 3 -16.87 -2.05 12.23
CA ARG A 3 -16.46 -3.46 12.12
C ARG A 3 -15.53 -3.75 10.94
N SER A 4 -15.34 -2.80 10.03
CA SER A 4 -14.54 -3.01 8.83
C SER A 4 -13.72 -1.75 8.56
N VAL A 5 -12.41 -1.85 8.78
CA VAL A 5 -11.45 -0.83 8.38
C VAL A 5 -10.81 -1.33 7.08
N PRO A 6 -10.86 -0.56 5.97
CA PRO A 6 -10.23 -0.99 4.73
C PRO A 6 -8.71 -1.14 4.91
N ALA A 7 -8.16 -2.20 4.30
CA ALA A 7 -6.75 -2.52 4.32
C ALA A 7 -6.23 -2.72 2.90
N LEU A 8 -5.10 -2.11 2.58
CA LEU A 8 -4.34 -2.33 1.35
C LEU A 8 -3.23 -3.32 1.62
N VAL A 9 -3.19 -4.42 0.88
CA VAL A 9 -2.09 -5.40 0.92
C VAL A 9 -1.27 -5.28 -0.35
N VAL A 10 0.00 -4.91 -0.22
CA VAL A 10 0.96 -4.89 -1.32
C VAL A 10 1.83 -6.13 -1.21
N ARG A 11 1.83 -6.99 -2.24
CA ARG A 11 2.66 -8.20 -2.28
C ARG A 11 3.91 -7.96 -3.10
N CYS A 12 5.05 -8.42 -2.59
CA CYS A 12 6.35 -8.38 -3.26
C CYS A 12 7.15 -9.66 -2.96
N GLN A 13 8.32 -9.83 -3.57
CA GLN A 13 9.14 -11.03 -3.34
C GLN A 13 9.61 -11.18 -1.89
N ALA A 14 9.77 -10.07 -1.16
CA ALA A 14 10.12 -10.07 0.25
C ALA A 14 8.95 -10.49 1.17
N GLY A 15 7.71 -10.49 0.69
CA GLY A 15 6.52 -10.81 1.48
C GLY A 15 5.33 -9.92 1.13
N PHE A 16 4.77 -9.25 2.14
CA PHE A 16 3.62 -8.37 1.96
C PHE A 16 3.64 -7.22 2.97
N ASP A 17 3.31 -6.03 2.49
CA ASP A 17 3.02 -4.84 3.32
C ASP A 17 1.52 -4.68 3.46
N VAL A 18 1.07 -4.38 4.68
CA VAL A 18 -0.35 -4.13 4.95
C VAL A 18 -0.53 -2.73 5.53
N VAL A 19 -1.33 -1.92 4.85
CA VAL A 19 -1.70 -0.58 5.31
C VAL A 19 -3.16 -0.56 5.66
N HIS A 20 -3.46 -0.30 6.93
CA HIS A 20 -4.82 -0.19 7.46
C HIS A 20 -5.20 1.28 7.62
N GLY A 21 -6.44 1.63 7.28
CA GLY A 21 -7.01 2.93 7.61
C GLY A 21 -7.89 3.53 6.51
N ASN A 22 -8.60 4.61 6.87
CA ASN A 22 -9.42 5.37 5.94
C ASN A 22 -8.56 6.37 5.14
N ILE A 23 -7.63 5.85 4.34
CA ILE A 23 -6.74 6.64 3.50
C ILE A 23 -6.92 6.25 2.03
N ARG A 24 -6.64 7.18 1.12
CA ARG A 24 -6.74 6.90 -0.32
C ARG A 24 -5.69 5.88 -0.75
N LEU A 25 -6.01 5.08 -1.78
CA LEU A 25 -5.11 4.06 -2.32
C LEU A 25 -3.72 4.62 -2.65
N LYS A 26 -3.68 5.81 -3.29
CA LYS A 26 -2.44 6.52 -3.60
C LYS A 26 -1.61 6.83 -2.35
N GLN A 27 -2.23 7.37 -1.29
CA GLN A 27 -1.54 7.66 -0.03
C GLN A 27 -1.08 6.40 0.70
N ALA A 28 -1.85 5.32 0.61
CA ALA A 28 -1.45 4.03 1.15
C ALA A 28 -0.21 3.49 0.42
N LEU A 29 -0.19 3.56 -0.91
CA LEU A 29 0.95 3.19 -1.73
C LEU A 29 2.15 4.11 -1.49
N GLU A 30 1.97 5.42 -1.33
CA GLU A 30 3.04 6.35 -0.97
C GLU A 30 3.69 5.96 0.37
N LYS A 31 2.86 5.60 1.36
CA LYS A 31 3.34 5.15 2.67
C LYS A 31 4.15 3.85 2.58
N VAL A 32 3.75 2.91 1.72
CA VAL A 32 4.54 1.70 1.42
C VAL A 32 5.80 2.05 0.63
N ALA A 33 5.74 2.99 -0.31
CA ALA A 33 6.86 3.45 -1.13
C ALA A 33 7.95 4.20 -0.36
N GLU A 34 7.59 4.81 0.78
CA GLU A 34 8.51 5.51 1.67
C GLU A 34 9.07 4.61 2.79
N LYS A 35 8.25 3.72 3.36
CA LYS A 35 8.60 3.00 4.60
C LYS A 35 8.40 1.48 4.57
N GLY A 36 7.76 0.93 3.54
CA GLY A 36 7.46 -0.50 3.43
C GLY A 36 8.56 -1.29 2.72
N ASP A 37 8.62 -2.60 3.01
CA ASP A 37 9.49 -3.56 2.34
C ASP A 37 9.17 -3.69 0.85
N CYS A 38 7.90 -3.52 0.48
CA CYS A 38 7.42 -3.55 -0.89
C CYS A 38 7.50 -2.18 -1.61
N ALA A 39 8.36 -1.26 -1.17
CA ALA A 39 8.46 0.10 -1.70
C ALA A 39 8.62 0.17 -3.22
N GLN A 40 9.44 -0.71 -3.81
CA GLN A 40 9.64 -0.75 -5.27
C GLN A 40 8.35 -1.13 -6.02
N THR A 41 7.58 -2.07 -5.48
CA THR A 41 6.29 -2.49 -6.04
C THR A 41 5.26 -1.36 -5.90
N ALA A 42 5.23 -0.71 -4.73
CA ALA A 42 4.34 0.42 -4.50
C ALA A 42 4.65 1.60 -5.43
N ARG A 43 5.94 1.90 -5.69
CA ARG A 43 6.35 2.92 -6.68
C ARG A 43 5.92 2.56 -8.10
N HIS A 44 6.02 1.28 -8.48
CA HIS A 44 5.55 0.83 -9.79
C HIS A 44 4.03 0.95 -9.94
N MET A 45 3.27 0.69 -8.88
CA MET A 45 1.82 0.91 -8.85
C MET A 45 1.45 2.40 -8.88
N LEU A 46 2.22 3.27 -8.22
CA LEU A 46 2.04 4.73 -8.24
C LEU A 46 2.37 5.36 -9.60
N GLY A 47 3.32 4.80 -10.34
CA GLY A 47 3.71 5.26 -11.68
C GLY A 47 3.01 4.52 -12.84
N GLY A 48 2.24 3.48 -12.53
CA GLY A 48 1.58 2.60 -13.50
C GLY A 48 0.18 3.04 -13.93
N GLU A 49 -0.34 4.15 -13.39
CA GLU A 49 -1.55 4.79 -13.90
C GLU A 49 -1.21 5.59 -15.18
N LYS A 50 -1.22 4.91 -16.32
CA LYS A 50 -1.45 5.52 -17.64
C LYS A 50 -2.58 4.78 -18.34
#